data_AF-A0A453RYB0-F1
#
_entry.id   AF-A0A453RYB0-F1
#
_cell.length_a   1.000
_cell.length_b   1.000
_cell.length_c   1.000
_cell.angle_alpha   90.00
_cell.angle_beta   90.00
_cell.angle_gamma   90.00
#
_symmetry.space_group_name_H-M   'P 1'
#
loop_
_entity.id
_entity.type
_entity.pdbx_description
1 polymer ?
#
loop_
_entity_poly.entity_id
_entity_poly.type
_entity_poly.pdbx_seq_one_letter_code
_entity_poly.pdbx_strand_id
1 'polypeptide(L)'
;QARELQDAAAALLSRTWAEEEALRRRAAALREDLARLRKAAANAQTEKVHEDLDRASCLISDGDIAAILPSKAHGTFLKLLLGPVNLRARKEVQLKVKEEYNSYRDRTAIVFLGFPMILLFLRSWLWNGCFPALPVQLYQAWLLLLYTTLALRENILRVNGSDIRPWWVCHHYCAMLMALVSLTWGIKGQPDCARKQRGVELFLCWAVMQGFAMMLQNRYQRQRLYTRIALGKV
;
A
#
# COMPACT_ATOMS: atom_id res chain seq x y z
N GLN A 1 -26.12 1.29 32.89
CA GLN A 1 -25.10 0.35 32.39
C GLN A 1 -24.60 0.69 30.98
N ALA A 2 -25.33 0.42 29.88
CA ALA A 2 -24.80 0.71 28.52
C ALA A 2 -24.52 2.21 28.27
N ARG A 3 -25.42 3.10 28.73
CA ARG A 3 -25.25 4.55 28.63
C ARG A 3 -24.09 5.08 29.46
N GLU A 4 -23.95 4.62 30.70
CA GLU A 4 -22.82 4.95 31.57
C GLU A 4 -21.48 4.50 30.97
N LEU A 5 -21.44 3.34 30.32
CA LEU A 5 -20.27 2.83 29.59
C LEU A 5 -19.91 3.73 28.41
N GLN A 6 -20.92 4.20 27.67
CA GLN A 6 -20.74 5.13 26.55
C GLN A 6 -20.24 6.51 27.03
N ASP A 7 -20.79 7.02 28.13
CA ASP A 7 -20.37 8.28 28.74
C ASP A 7 -18.93 8.19 29.28
N ALA A 8 -18.58 7.07 29.92
CA ALA A 8 -17.22 6.80 30.37
C ALA A 8 -16.23 6.69 29.20
N ALA A 9 -16.63 6.05 28.09
CA ALA A 9 -15.82 5.97 26.88
C ALA A 9 -15.62 7.34 26.22
N ALA A 10 -16.67 8.16 26.16
CA ALA A 10 -16.60 9.52 25.62
C ALA A 10 -15.67 10.41 26.47
N ALA A 11 -15.74 10.31 27.80
CA ALA A 11 -14.85 11.02 28.71
C ALA A 11 -13.38 10.57 28.58
N LEU A 12 -13.14 9.27 28.35
CA LEU A 12 -11.79 8.76 28.09
C LEU A 12 -11.26 9.31 26.77
N LEU A 13 -12.05 9.27 25.69
CA LEU A 13 -11.66 9.74 24.36
C LEU A 13 -11.37 11.25 24.34
N SER A 14 -12.15 12.05 25.08
CA SER A 14 -11.90 13.50 25.17
C SER A 14 -10.60 13.80 25.91
N ARG A 15 -10.30 13.07 26.99
CA ARG A 15 -9.05 13.22 27.75
C ARG A 15 -7.85 12.81 26.90
N THR A 16 -7.91 11.66 26.23
CA THR A 16 -6.81 11.20 25.37
C THR A 16 -6.57 12.17 24.21
N TRP A 17 -7.63 12.71 23.60
CA TRP A 17 -7.50 13.73 22.55
C TRP A 17 -6.80 15.01 23.05
N ALA A 18 -7.16 15.49 24.24
CA ALA A 18 -6.53 16.68 24.83
C ALA A 18 -5.04 16.45 25.16
N GLU A 19 -4.70 15.29 25.73
CA GLU A 19 -3.32 14.89 26.00
C GLU A 19 -2.51 14.74 24.69
N GLU A 20 -3.10 14.15 23.66
CA GLU A 20 -2.48 13.99 22.35
C GLU A 20 -2.21 15.35 21.70
N GLU A 21 -3.17 16.27 21.77
CA GLU A 21 -3.01 17.62 21.23
C GLU A 21 -1.93 18.43 21.97
N ALA A 22 -1.83 18.28 23.30
CA ALA A 22 -0.75 18.89 24.07
C ALA A 22 0.63 18.32 23.66
N LEU A 23 0.72 17.00 23.44
CA LEU A 23 1.93 16.36 22.93
C LEU A 23 2.28 16.83 21.52
N ARG A 24 1.30 17.00 20.61
CA ARG A 24 1.52 17.55 19.27
C ARG A 24 2.17 18.92 19.31
N ARG A 25 1.64 19.84 20.14
CA ARG A 25 2.19 21.20 20.26
C ARG A 25 3.63 21.18 20.80
N ARG A 26 3.91 20.36 21.81
CA ARG A 26 5.27 20.19 22.34
C ARG A 26 6.23 19.62 21.29
N ALA A 27 5.80 18.61 20.55
CA ALA A 27 6.61 18.02 19.48
C ALA A 27 6.86 19.01 18.33
N ALA A 28 5.88 19.84 17.98
CA ALA A 28 6.04 20.89 16.98
C ALA A 28 7.05 21.96 17.42
N ALA A 29 6.93 22.47 18.65
CA ALA A 29 7.88 23.43 19.22
C ALA A 29 9.31 22.86 19.25
N LEU A 30 9.46 21.61 19.71
CA LEU A 30 10.76 20.94 19.75
C LEU A 30 11.38 20.75 18.35
N ARG A 31 10.57 20.49 17.31
CA ARG A 31 11.06 20.43 15.92
C ARG A 31 11.56 21.78 15.43
N GLU A 32 10.88 22.87 15.78
CA GLU A 32 11.34 24.22 15.44
C GLU A 32 12.63 24.58 16.17
N ASP A 33 12.75 24.22 17.45
CA ASP A 33 13.97 24.39 18.25
C ASP A 33 15.15 23.61 17.66
N LEU A 34 14.96 22.33 17.32
CA LEU A 34 15.99 21.52 16.67
C LEU A 34 16.39 22.11 15.32
N ALA A 35 15.44 22.63 14.52
CA ALA A 35 15.76 23.27 13.26
C ALA A 35 16.59 24.56 13.44
N ARG A 36 16.29 25.35 14.49
CA ARG A 36 17.08 26.54 14.85
C ARG A 36 18.48 26.15 15.32
N LEU A 37 18.59 25.18 16.23
CA LEU A 37 19.87 24.68 16.74
C LEU A 37 20.73 24.09 15.64
N ARG A 38 20.14 23.35 14.68
CA ARG A 38 20.87 22.80 13.52
C ARG A 38 21.46 23.91 12.64
N LYS A 39 20.72 24.99 12.42
CA LYS A 39 21.23 26.16 11.68
C LYS A 39 22.35 26.89 12.43
N ALA A 40 22.23 27.02 13.75
CA ALA A 40 23.28 27.64 14.57
C ALA A 40 24.55 26.77 14.65
N ALA A 41 24.37 25.46 14.78
CA ALA A 41 25.45 24.48 14.84
C ALA A 41 26.16 24.27 13.50
N ALA A 42 25.54 24.62 12.36
CA ALA A 42 26.19 24.53 11.04
C ALA A 42 27.51 25.33 10.95
N ASN A 43 27.67 26.36 11.79
CA ASN A 43 28.87 27.17 11.88
C ASN A 43 29.86 26.69 12.97
N ALA A 44 29.49 25.70 13.79
CA ALA A 44 30.28 25.17 14.89
C ALA A 44 30.75 23.74 14.58
N GLN A 45 32.07 23.50 14.57
CA GLN A 45 32.69 22.19 14.28
C GLN A 45 32.58 21.17 15.43
N THR A 46 31.45 21.14 16.13
CA THR A 46 31.25 20.20 17.24
C THR A 46 30.47 18.98 16.75
N GLU A 47 31.19 17.92 16.40
CA GLU A 47 30.65 16.64 15.91
C GLU A 47 29.61 16.04 16.87
N LYS A 48 29.88 16.10 18.18
CA LYS A 48 28.98 15.63 19.24
C LYS A 48 27.62 16.34 19.24
N VAL A 49 27.60 17.65 18.98
CA VAL A 49 26.35 18.43 18.92
C VAL A 49 25.52 18.01 17.71
N HIS A 50 26.17 17.74 16.57
CA HIS A 50 25.49 17.23 15.39
C HIS A 50 24.89 15.83 15.64
N GLU A 51 25.64 14.94 16.29
CA GLU A 51 25.17 13.59 16.64
C GLU A 51 23.97 13.63 17.60
N ASP A 52 24.02 14.48 18.63
CA ASP A 52 22.92 14.65 19.59
C ASP A 52 21.67 15.25 18.93
N LEU A 53 21.84 16.21 18.01
CA LEU A 53 20.75 16.77 17.20
C LEU A 53 20.13 15.72 16.26
N ASP A 54 20.95 14.90 15.62
CA ASP A 54 20.49 13.82 14.75
C ASP A 54 19.74 12.76 15.55
N ARG A 55 20.24 12.38 16.74
CA ARG A 55 19.56 11.47 17.67
C ARG A 55 18.19 12.02 18.10
N ALA A 56 18.13 13.29 18.51
CA ALA A 56 16.88 13.93 18.90
C ALA A 56 15.88 14.01 17.74
N SER A 57 16.35 14.33 16.54
CA SER A 57 15.53 14.34 15.31
C SER A 57 15.00 12.94 14.98
N CYS A 58 15.83 11.90 15.10
CA CYS A 58 15.42 10.51 14.92
C CYS A 58 14.36 10.08 15.93
N LEU A 59 14.47 10.45 17.21
CA LEU A 59 13.46 10.13 18.23
C LEU A 59 12.08 10.75 17.91
N ILE A 60 12.06 11.95 17.35
CA ILE A 60 10.80 12.62 16.96
C ILE A 60 10.26 12.07 15.64
N SER A 61 11.14 11.74 14.69
CA SER A 61 10.73 11.21 13.39
C SER A 61 10.28 9.75 13.45
N ASP A 62 10.95 8.91 14.23
CA ASP A 62 10.80 7.45 14.19
C ASP A 62 10.33 6.86 15.53
N GLY A 63 10.17 7.69 16.56
CA GLY A 63 9.55 7.32 17.83
C GLY A 63 8.02 7.43 17.80
N ASP A 64 7.36 7.13 18.93
CA ASP A 64 5.89 7.07 19.00
C ASP A 64 5.19 8.42 18.74
N ILE A 65 5.91 9.52 18.98
CA ILE A 65 5.47 10.89 18.71
C ILE A 65 5.22 11.09 17.20
N ALA A 66 5.90 10.33 16.35
CA ALA A 66 5.75 10.39 14.90
C ALA A 66 4.32 10.08 14.43
N ALA A 67 3.62 9.17 15.12
CA ALA A 67 2.24 8.79 14.80
C ALA A 67 1.23 9.91 15.12
N ILE A 68 1.61 10.82 16.02
CA ILE A 68 0.76 11.89 16.54
C ILE A 68 0.98 13.19 15.74
N LEU A 69 2.15 13.33 15.10
CA LEU A 69 2.50 14.49 14.29
C LEU A 69 1.76 14.51 12.93
N PRO A 70 1.31 15.68 12.47
CA PRO A 70 0.65 15.80 11.17
C PRO A 70 1.60 15.38 10.04
N SER A 71 1.10 14.53 9.15
CA SER A 71 1.85 14.04 7.99
C SER A 71 2.00 15.16 6.95
N LYS A 72 3.24 15.58 6.68
CA LYS A 72 3.54 16.58 5.63
C LYS A 72 3.63 15.98 4.21
N ALA A 73 3.58 14.66 4.04
CA ALA A 73 3.89 14.01 2.77
C ALA A 73 2.77 13.05 2.33
N HIS A 74 1.66 13.60 1.85
CA HIS A 74 0.66 12.82 1.14
C HIS A 74 0.86 12.98 -0.37
N GLY A 75 1.14 11.88 -1.07
CA GLY A 75 1.01 11.85 -2.53
C GLY A 75 -0.43 12.15 -2.96
N THR A 76 -0.62 12.78 -4.10
CA THR A 76 -1.94 13.19 -4.63
C THR A 76 -2.95 12.06 -4.65
N PHE A 77 -2.50 10.82 -4.92
CA PHE A 77 -3.33 9.61 -4.92
C PHE A 77 -4.01 9.34 -3.56
N LEU A 78 -3.28 9.43 -2.44
CA LEU A 78 -3.85 9.21 -1.11
C LEU A 78 -4.82 10.34 -0.73
N LYS A 79 -4.51 11.58 -1.10
CA LYS A 79 -5.41 12.72 -0.89
C LYS A 79 -6.71 12.56 -1.65
N LEU A 80 -6.64 12.06 -2.88
CA LEU A 80 -7.83 11.82 -3.72
C LEU A 80 -8.72 10.71 -3.14
N LEU A 81 -8.14 9.61 -2.66
CA LEU A 81 -8.91 8.44 -2.21
C LEU A 81 -9.34 8.48 -0.74
N LEU A 82 -8.49 8.98 0.18
CA LEU A 82 -8.80 9.01 1.62
C LEU A 82 -9.10 10.41 2.15
N GLY A 83 -8.83 11.47 1.39
CA GLY A 83 -8.92 12.84 1.88
C GLY A 83 -7.75 13.25 2.79
N PRO A 84 -7.87 14.38 3.52
CA PRO A 84 -6.83 14.92 4.38
C PRO A 84 -6.77 14.17 5.74
N VAL A 85 -6.36 12.90 5.71
CA VAL A 85 -6.26 12.04 6.90
C VAL A 85 -4.79 11.78 7.25
N ASN A 86 -4.44 11.83 8.54
CA ASN A 86 -3.12 11.43 9.02
C ASN A 86 -2.99 9.89 8.97
N LEU A 87 -2.16 9.40 8.05
CA LEU A 87 -1.94 7.97 7.81
C LEU A 87 -0.71 7.41 8.53
N ARG A 88 -0.02 8.24 9.32
CA ARG A 88 1.15 7.83 10.09
C ARG A 88 0.69 7.05 11.32
N ALA A 89 1.09 5.80 11.42
CA ALA A 89 0.67 4.88 12.46
C ALA A 89 1.79 4.64 13.48
N ARG A 90 1.43 4.17 14.69
CA ARG A 90 2.40 3.68 15.69
C ARG A 90 3.11 2.42 15.18
N LYS A 91 4.31 2.11 15.68
CA LYS A 91 5.13 0.97 15.20
C LYS A 91 4.38 -0.36 15.18
N GLU A 92 3.63 -0.68 16.23
CA GLU A 92 2.79 -1.89 16.31
C GLU A 92 1.76 -1.96 15.17
N VAL A 93 1.08 -0.83 14.90
CA VAL A 93 0.10 -0.71 13.82
C VAL A 93 0.79 -0.79 12.46
N GLN A 94 1.98 -0.20 12.30
CA GLN A 94 2.75 -0.31 11.05
C GLN A 94 3.15 -1.77 10.75
N LEU A 95 3.59 -2.52 11.76
CA LEU A 95 3.90 -3.95 11.62
C LEU A 95 2.65 -4.74 11.24
N LYS A 96 1.52 -4.48 11.89
CA LYS A 96 0.23 -5.12 11.55
C LYS A 96 -0.21 -4.79 10.12
N VAL A 97 -0.07 -3.54 9.68
CA VAL A 97 -0.37 -3.12 8.30
C VAL A 97 0.54 -3.83 7.30
N LYS A 98 1.84 -3.98 7.61
CA LYS A 98 2.79 -4.75 6.77
C LYS A 98 2.41 -6.22 6.69
N GLU A 99 2.00 -6.83 7.79
CA GLU A 99 1.54 -8.22 7.82
C GLU A 99 0.28 -8.41 6.98
N GLU A 100 -0.74 -7.57 7.20
CA GLU A 100 -1.99 -7.58 6.45
C GLU A 100 -1.78 -7.34 4.95
N TYR A 101 -0.86 -6.45 4.60
CA TYR A 101 -0.45 -6.24 3.21
C TYR A 101 0.16 -7.50 2.60
N ASN A 102 1.10 -8.14 3.28
CA ASN A 102 1.70 -9.38 2.77
C ASN A 102 0.68 -10.51 2.67
N SER A 103 -0.21 -10.66 3.67
CA SER A 103 -1.32 -11.61 3.66
C SER A 103 -2.27 -11.39 2.48
N TYR A 104 -2.63 -10.13 2.22
CA TYR A 104 -3.45 -9.74 1.07
C TYR A 104 -2.78 -10.08 -0.26
N ARG A 105 -1.48 -9.79 -0.40
CA ARG A 105 -0.71 -10.03 -1.62
C ARG A 105 -0.62 -11.53 -1.97
N ASP A 106 -0.49 -12.39 -0.96
CA ASP A 106 -0.49 -13.85 -1.18
C ASP A 106 -1.87 -14.36 -1.63
N ARG A 107 -2.94 -13.95 -0.93
CA ARG A 107 -4.32 -14.33 -1.29
C ARG A 107 -4.66 -13.89 -2.70
N THR A 108 -4.30 -12.66 -3.06
CA THR A 108 -4.56 -12.11 -4.39
C THR A 108 -3.68 -12.73 -5.47
N ALA A 109 -2.46 -13.19 -5.17
CA ALA A 109 -1.63 -13.91 -6.13
C ALA A 109 -2.24 -15.25 -6.56
N ILE A 110 -2.91 -15.95 -5.65
CA ILE A 110 -3.64 -17.18 -5.98
C ILE A 110 -4.77 -16.88 -6.96
N VAL A 111 -5.55 -15.82 -6.72
CA VAL A 111 -6.63 -15.42 -7.63
C VAL A 111 -6.07 -14.91 -8.97
N PHE A 112 -4.98 -14.12 -8.93
CA PHE A 112 -4.33 -13.57 -10.13
C PHE A 112 -3.88 -14.66 -11.10
N LEU A 113 -3.37 -15.78 -10.56
CA LEU A 113 -2.95 -16.94 -11.33
C LEU A 113 -4.14 -17.85 -11.70
N GLY A 114 -5.00 -18.16 -10.73
CA GLY A 114 -6.09 -19.11 -10.91
C GLY A 114 -7.17 -18.65 -11.89
N PHE A 115 -7.54 -17.37 -11.84
CA PHE A 115 -8.60 -16.83 -12.71
C PHE A 115 -8.26 -16.96 -14.21
N PRO A 116 -7.11 -16.48 -14.73
CA PRO A 116 -6.78 -16.63 -16.14
C PRO A 116 -6.58 -18.09 -16.55
N MET A 117 -6.05 -18.95 -15.66
CA MET A 117 -5.96 -20.40 -15.91
C MET A 117 -7.34 -21.02 -16.14
N ILE A 118 -8.31 -20.68 -15.29
CA ILE A 118 -9.70 -21.14 -15.43
C ILE A 118 -10.29 -20.63 -16.75
N LEU A 119 -10.11 -19.35 -17.09
CA LEU A 119 -10.62 -18.81 -18.36
C LEU A 119 -10.04 -19.52 -19.59
N LEU A 120 -8.73 -19.78 -19.60
CA LEU A 120 -8.06 -20.50 -20.68
C LEU A 120 -8.56 -21.95 -20.77
N PHE A 121 -8.76 -22.62 -19.63
CA PHE A 121 -9.33 -23.96 -19.58
C PHE A 121 -10.76 -24.00 -20.12
N LEU A 122 -11.64 -23.10 -19.66
CA LEU A 122 -13.05 -23.03 -20.10
C LEU A 122 -13.17 -22.67 -21.59
N ARG A 123 -12.26 -21.87 -22.14
CA ARG A 123 -12.18 -21.58 -23.58
C ARG A 123 -11.98 -22.85 -24.40
N SER A 124 -11.05 -23.70 -23.98
CA SER A 124 -10.71 -24.95 -24.66
C SER A 124 -11.77 -26.03 -24.46
N TRP A 125 -12.42 -26.04 -23.29
CA TRP A 125 -13.35 -27.11 -22.91
C TRP A 125 -14.82 -26.84 -23.25
N LEU A 126 -15.33 -25.61 -23.01
CA LEU A 126 -16.77 -25.30 -23.09
C LEU A 126 -17.13 -24.32 -24.19
N TRP A 127 -16.25 -23.35 -24.49
CA TRP A 127 -16.62 -22.21 -25.32
C TRP A 127 -16.14 -22.31 -26.77
N ASN A 128 -15.77 -23.52 -27.23
CA ASN A 128 -15.37 -23.80 -28.61
C ASN A 128 -14.32 -22.79 -29.15
N GLY A 129 -13.39 -22.36 -28.30
CA GLY A 129 -12.35 -21.39 -28.66
C GLY A 129 -12.77 -19.90 -28.64
N CYS A 130 -14.01 -19.56 -28.26
CA CYS A 130 -14.40 -18.18 -27.97
C CYS A 130 -14.27 -17.85 -26.46
N PHE A 131 -13.99 -16.61 -26.11
CA PHE A 131 -14.23 -16.09 -24.76
C PHE A 131 -15.56 -15.33 -24.72
N PRO A 132 -16.46 -15.65 -23.78
CA PRO A 132 -17.59 -14.79 -23.48
C PRO A 132 -17.10 -13.47 -22.89
N ALA A 133 -17.83 -12.38 -23.15
CA ALA A 133 -17.44 -11.05 -22.71
C ALA A 133 -17.42 -10.92 -21.18
N LEU A 134 -18.47 -11.40 -20.51
CA LEU A 134 -18.65 -11.23 -19.06
C LEU A 134 -17.49 -11.80 -18.22
N PRO A 135 -17.04 -13.06 -18.38
CA PRO A 135 -15.92 -13.60 -17.60
C PRO A 135 -14.61 -12.82 -17.78
N VAL A 136 -14.32 -12.37 -19.01
CA VAL A 136 -13.12 -11.56 -19.30
C VAL A 136 -13.24 -10.17 -18.66
N GLN A 137 -14.40 -9.53 -18.77
CA GLN A 137 -14.65 -8.23 -18.13
C GLN A 137 -14.62 -8.32 -16.60
N LEU A 138 -15.14 -9.40 -16.01
CA LEU A 138 -15.03 -9.65 -14.57
C LEU A 138 -13.57 -9.77 -14.13
N TYR A 139 -12.72 -10.44 -14.90
CA TYR A 139 -11.29 -10.49 -14.63
C TYR A 139 -10.64 -9.10 -14.73
N GLN A 140 -10.97 -8.31 -15.76
CA GLN A 140 -10.45 -6.95 -15.91
C GLN A 140 -10.91 -6.02 -14.77
N ALA A 141 -12.17 -6.14 -14.34
CA ALA A 141 -12.71 -5.39 -13.20
C ALA A 141 -12.00 -5.79 -11.90
N TRP A 142 -11.74 -7.08 -11.72
CA TRP A 142 -10.98 -7.58 -10.59
C TRP A 142 -9.52 -7.09 -10.61
N LEU A 143 -8.86 -7.04 -11.77
CA LEU A 143 -7.52 -6.46 -11.90
C LEU A 143 -7.51 -4.97 -11.55
N LEU A 144 -8.52 -4.21 -11.98
CA LEU A 144 -8.67 -2.80 -11.62
C LEU A 144 -8.75 -2.65 -10.09
N LEU A 145 -9.58 -3.45 -9.42
CA LEU A 145 -9.69 -3.46 -7.96
C LEU A 145 -8.37 -3.86 -7.27
N LEU A 146 -7.69 -4.88 -7.80
CA LEU A 146 -6.40 -5.35 -7.29
C LEU A 146 -5.36 -4.24 -7.32
N TYR A 147 -5.09 -3.66 -8.49
CA TYR A 147 -4.05 -2.65 -8.65
C TYR A 147 -4.37 -1.35 -7.90
N THR A 148 -5.65 -0.98 -7.81
CA THR A 148 -6.08 0.14 -6.96
C THR A 148 -5.77 -0.13 -5.48
N THR A 149 -6.08 -1.35 -5.00
CA THR A 149 -5.85 -1.72 -3.60
C THR A 149 -4.37 -1.87 -3.28
N LEU A 150 -3.56 -2.43 -4.19
CA LEU A 150 -2.11 -2.51 -4.04
C LEU A 150 -1.50 -1.11 -3.99
N ALA A 151 -1.86 -0.23 -4.92
CA ALA A 151 -1.40 1.15 -4.91
C ALA A 151 -1.78 1.87 -3.61
N LEU A 152 -2.99 1.66 -3.10
CA LEU A 152 -3.44 2.22 -1.82
C LEU A 152 -2.58 1.74 -0.65
N ARG A 153 -2.47 0.41 -0.46
CA ARG A 153 -1.74 -0.20 0.65
C ARG A 153 -0.25 0.17 0.60
N GLU A 154 0.36 0.15 -0.58
CA GLU A 154 1.79 0.48 -0.73
C GLU A 154 2.08 1.97 -0.52
N ASN A 155 1.18 2.87 -0.94
CA ASN A 155 1.32 4.29 -0.63
C ASN A 155 1.21 4.55 0.88
N ILE A 156 0.30 3.85 1.59
CA ILE A 156 0.23 3.91 3.06
C ILE A 156 1.53 3.42 3.69
N LEU A 157 2.08 2.29 3.21
CA LEU A 157 3.35 1.76 3.70
C LEU A 157 4.52 2.71 3.45
N ARG A 158 4.55 3.39 2.29
CA ARG A 158 5.58 4.38 1.94
C ARG A 158 5.53 5.61 2.83
N VAL A 159 4.33 6.12 3.14
CA VAL A 159 4.13 7.22 4.12
C VAL A 159 4.61 6.81 5.52
N ASN A 160 4.51 5.52 5.86
CA ASN A 160 5.00 4.94 7.11
C ASN A 160 6.47 4.48 7.04
N GLY A 161 7.26 5.00 6.10
CA GLY A 161 8.71 4.76 6.04
C GLY A 161 9.15 3.44 5.40
N SER A 162 8.25 2.70 4.75
CA SER A 162 8.64 1.51 3.99
C SER A 162 9.38 1.92 2.71
N ASP A 163 10.55 1.32 2.48
CA ASP A 163 11.35 1.53 1.26
C ASP A 163 10.73 0.78 0.07
N ILE A 164 9.75 1.43 -0.58
CA ILE A 164 9.12 0.96 -1.81
C ILE A 164 9.60 1.84 -2.96
N ARG A 165 10.12 1.22 -4.03
CA ARG A 165 10.68 1.96 -5.16
C ARG A 165 9.59 2.74 -5.92
N PRO A 166 9.80 4.02 -6.30
CA PRO A 166 8.78 4.84 -6.98
C PRO A 166 8.26 4.23 -8.29
N TRP A 167 9.13 3.59 -9.08
CA TRP A 167 8.75 2.96 -10.35
C TRP A 167 7.74 1.83 -10.15
N TRP A 168 7.79 1.12 -9.01
CA TRP A 168 6.85 0.04 -8.69
C TRP A 168 5.45 0.58 -8.45
N VAL A 169 5.35 1.72 -7.76
CA VAL A 169 4.07 2.42 -7.56
C VAL A 169 3.55 2.97 -8.90
N CYS A 170 4.43 3.50 -9.74
CA CYS A 170 4.08 3.94 -11.09
C CYS A 170 3.52 2.78 -11.93
N HIS A 171 4.13 1.59 -11.86
CA HIS A 171 3.62 0.39 -12.52
C HIS A 171 2.17 0.08 -12.13
N HIS A 172 1.81 0.17 -10.85
CA HIS A 172 0.42 -0.04 -10.41
C HIS A 172 -0.55 0.98 -10.99
N TYR A 173 -0.14 2.25 -11.10
CA TYR A 173 -0.98 3.28 -11.72
C TYR A 173 -1.18 3.04 -13.21
N CYS A 174 -0.12 2.66 -13.93
CA CYS A 174 -0.24 2.27 -15.33
C CYS A 174 -1.14 1.04 -15.50
N ALA A 175 -1.00 0.02 -14.64
CA ALA A 175 -1.82 -1.18 -14.70
C ALA A 175 -3.31 -0.89 -14.39
N MET A 176 -3.59 0.00 -13.43
CA MET A 176 -4.93 0.49 -13.11
C MET A 176 -5.57 1.18 -14.33
N LEU A 177 -4.84 2.10 -14.97
CA LEU A 177 -5.29 2.77 -16.19
C LEU A 177 -5.55 1.77 -17.33
N MET A 178 -4.64 0.82 -17.54
CA MET A 178 -4.77 -0.20 -18.57
C MET A 178 -5.96 -1.13 -18.32
N ALA A 179 -6.24 -1.50 -17.06
CA ALA A 179 -7.42 -2.28 -16.70
C ALA A 179 -8.72 -1.49 -16.96
N LEU A 180 -8.74 -0.20 -16.65
CA LEU A 180 -9.87 0.69 -16.93
C LEU A 180 -10.14 0.83 -18.44
N VAL A 181 -9.10 1.05 -19.24
CA VAL A 181 -9.21 1.11 -20.71
C VAL A 181 -9.63 -0.25 -21.28
N SER A 182 -9.14 -1.36 -20.72
CA SER A 182 -9.52 -2.70 -21.17
C SER A 182 -10.98 -3.03 -20.87
N LEU A 183 -11.56 -2.47 -19.80
CA LEU A 183 -12.98 -2.64 -19.47
C LEU A 183 -13.91 -2.00 -20.48
N THR A 184 -13.51 -0.90 -21.11
CA THR A 184 -14.31 -0.23 -22.14
C THR A 184 -14.20 -0.92 -23.50
N TRP A 185 -13.28 -1.87 -23.66
CA TRP A 185 -13.10 -2.59 -24.91
C TRP A 185 -14.14 -3.71 -25.08
N GLY A 186 -14.92 -3.61 -26.16
CA GLY A 186 -15.91 -4.64 -26.51
C GLY A 186 -15.24 -5.95 -26.95
N ILE A 187 -15.65 -7.06 -26.33
CA ILE A 187 -15.23 -8.40 -26.75
C ILE A 187 -16.05 -8.80 -27.98
N LYS A 188 -15.39 -8.90 -29.14
CA LYS A 188 -16.07 -9.25 -30.41
C LYS A 188 -16.62 -10.67 -30.34
N GLY A 189 -17.90 -10.82 -30.69
CA GLY A 189 -18.61 -12.09 -30.80
C GLY A 189 -18.35 -12.82 -32.13
N GLN A 190 -19.18 -13.83 -32.41
CA GLN A 190 -19.16 -14.56 -33.68
C GLN A 190 -19.66 -13.71 -34.87
N PRO A 191 -19.30 -14.07 -36.12
CA PRO A 191 -18.35 -15.10 -36.54
C PRO A 191 -16.86 -14.65 -36.40
N ASP A 192 -15.92 -15.61 -36.38
CA ASP A 192 -14.46 -15.42 -36.20
C ASP A 192 -13.99 -14.90 -34.83
N CYS A 193 -14.69 -15.23 -33.74
CA CYS A 193 -14.32 -14.82 -32.38
C CYS A 193 -12.86 -15.20 -32.03
N ALA A 194 -12.41 -16.42 -32.40
CA ALA A 194 -11.15 -16.99 -31.95
C ALA A 194 -9.94 -16.19 -32.47
N ARG A 195 -10.00 -15.81 -33.76
CA ARG A 195 -9.00 -14.95 -34.40
C ARG A 195 -9.06 -13.52 -33.86
N LYS A 196 -10.26 -12.96 -33.72
CA LYS A 196 -10.47 -11.58 -33.24
C LYS A 196 -10.08 -11.38 -31.76
N GLN A 197 -10.12 -12.45 -30.96
CA GLN A 197 -9.80 -12.44 -29.52
C GLN A 197 -8.39 -12.93 -29.21
N ARG A 198 -7.50 -13.07 -30.20
CA ARG A 198 -6.13 -13.56 -30.00
C ARG A 198 -5.35 -12.71 -28.99
N GLY A 199 -5.58 -11.39 -28.97
CA GLY A 199 -4.96 -10.51 -27.97
C GLY A 199 -5.37 -10.82 -26.53
N VAL A 200 -6.64 -11.21 -26.31
CA VAL A 200 -7.14 -11.61 -24.98
C VAL A 200 -6.47 -12.91 -24.53
N GLU A 201 -6.33 -13.88 -25.44
CA GLU A 201 -5.63 -15.13 -25.15
C GLU A 201 -4.16 -14.89 -24.76
N LEU A 202 -3.44 -14.08 -25.54
CA LEU A 202 -2.04 -13.73 -25.26
C LEU A 202 -1.90 -12.99 -23.91
N PHE A 203 -2.82 -12.08 -23.62
CA PHE A 203 -2.88 -11.38 -22.34
C PHE A 203 -3.09 -12.34 -21.16
N LEU A 204 -4.01 -13.31 -21.28
CA LEU A 204 -4.26 -14.30 -20.23
C LEU A 204 -3.06 -15.22 -20.04
N CYS A 205 -2.40 -15.68 -21.12
CA CYS A 205 -1.17 -16.47 -21.03
C CYS A 205 -0.04 -15.68 -20.34
N TRP A 206 0.13 -14.40 -20.70
CA TRP A 206 1.06 -13.52 -20.02
C TRP A 206 0.71 -13.35 -18.54
N ALA A 207 -0.57 -13.18 -18.21
CA ALA A 207 -1.03 -13.06 -16.83
C ALA A 207 -0.74 -14.31 -16.00
N VAL A 208 -0.84 -15.50 -16.59
CA VAL A 208 -0.42 -16.76 -15.94
C VAL A 208 1.07 -16.72 -15.61
N MET A 209 1.93 -16.41 -16.58
CA MET A 209 3.38 -16.30 -16.35
C MET A 209 3.70 -15.26 -15.26
N GLN A 210 3.04 -14.10 -15.32
CA GLN A 210 3.19 -13.04 -14.34
C GLN A 210 2.68 -13.45 -12.94
N GLY A 211 1.62 -14.27 -12.88
CA GLY A 211 1.09 -14.82 -11.63
C GLY A 211 2.10 -15.72 -10.91
N PHE A 212 2.80 -16.59 -11.65
CA PHE A 212 3.89 -17.38 -11.09
C PHE A 212 5.02 -16.49 -10.55
N ALA A 213 5.45 -15.48 -11.33
CA ALA A 213 6.46 -14.53 -10.88
C ALA A 213 6.02 -13.80 -9.59
N MET A 214 4.75 -13.38 -9.52
CA MET A 214 4.19 -12.72 -8.35
C MET A 214 4.20 -13.64 -7.12
N MET A 215 3.83 -14.92 -7.26
CA MET A 215 3.90 -15.88 -6.15
C MET A 215 5.33 -16.04 -5.62
N LEU A 216 6.32 -16.18 -6.51
CA LEU A 216 7.73 -16.32 -6.12
C LEU A 216 8.24 -15.06 -5.42
N GLN A 217 7.95 -13.89 -5.98
CA GLN A 217 8.31 -12.60 -5.39
C GLN A 217 7.68 -12.43 -4.00
N ASN A 218 6.42 -12.83 -3.84
CA ASN A 218 5.70 -12.71 -2.58
C ASN A 218 6.32 -13.57 -1.48
N ARG A 219 6.60 -14.85 -1.80
CA ARG A 219 7.24 -15.78 -0.86
C ARG A 219 8.62 -15.28 -0.45
N TYR A 220 9.44 -14.85 -1.41
CA TYR A 220 10.78 -14.33 -1.15
C TYR A 220 10.75 -13.09 -0.23
N GLN A 221 9.92 -12.09 -0.57
CA GLN A 221 9.83 -10.85 0.20
C GLN A 221 9.30 -11.09 1.62
N ARG A 222 8.33 -12.02 1.77
CA ARG A 222 7.79 -12.38 3.09
C ARG A 222 8.84 -13.08 3.96
N GLN A 223 9.57 -14.06 3.42
CA GLN A 223 10.64 -14.73 4.15
C GLN A 223 11.69 -13.74 4.62
N ARG A 224 12.16 -12.87 3.71
CA ARG A 224 13.13 -11.82 4.04
C ARG A 224 12.64 -10.87 5.14
N LEU A 225 11.36 -10.52 5.13
CA LEU A 225 10.76 -9.70 6.19
C LEU A 225 10.82 -10.41 7.55
N TYR A 226 10.38 -11.67 7.63
CA TYR A 226 10.43 -12.44 8.88
C TYR A 226 11.85 -12.65 9.38
N THR A 227 12.82 -12.91 8.49
CA THR A 227 14.23 -12.99 8.87
C THR A 227 14.72 -11.67 9.45
N ARG A 228 14.36 -10.52 8.87
CA ARG A 228 14.77 -9.21 9.41
C ARG A 228 14.13 -8.92 10.77
N ILE A 229 12.88 -9.31 10.97
CA ILE A 229 12.19 -9.19 12.27
C ILE A 229 12.89 -10.08 13.32
N ALA A 230 13.19 -11.34 13.00
CA ALA A 230 13.89 -12.26 13.90
C ALA A 230 15.31 -11.78 14.25
N LEU A 231 15.96 -11.07 13.33
CA LEU A 231 17.28 -10.46 13.53
C LEU A 231 17.23 -9.11 14.27
N GLY A 232 16.05 -8.60 14.63
CA GLY A 232 15.88 -7.28 15.27
C GLY A 232 16.27 -6.10 14.38
N LYS A 233 16.27 -6.28 13.05
CA LYS A 233 16.64 -5.26 12.05
C LYS A 233 15.45 -4.43 11.54
N VAL A 234 14.30 -4.51 12.22
CA VAL A 234 13.03 -3.85 11.87
C VAL A 234 12.46 -3.14 13.08
#